data_AF-A0A937PZ76-F1
#
_entry.id   AF-A0A937PZ76-F1
#
_cell.length_a   1.000
_cell.length_b   1.000
_cell.length_c   1.000
_cell.angle_alpha   90.00
_cell.angle_beta   90.00
_cell.angle_gamma   90.00
#
_symmetry.space_group_name_H-M   'P 1'
#
loop_
_entity.id
_entity.type
_entity.pdbx_description
1 polymer ?
#
loop_
_entity_poly.entity_id
_entity_poly.type
_entity_poly.pdbx_seq_one_letter_code
_entity_poly.pdbx_strand_id
1 'polypeptide(L)'
;MRLRKCVFIMTSIASMITFLGAAQAISSPPIFSVIVAGTKVTGFWSAVEGATGYLLSYAPSPYTGPDTIVTLDMGTLNTISVDLQPGAAYLAAVQARDSTGLSVYSNIEGIKIPQQGSQGYQVFAFNDLGMHCYDSDFSVFSILPLFNVLHAQVIQKGTSPQIVGFPVDVSYKTMADGTGSINTTSIGKTNFWDYVLLLFGLDPPVDQGLLGARMPGADNASQPFHPKSGLPTWFSAEGIPITAVDDNAKQNPYPLMMVQAVDTNVSEIISSLPVVVPASDEMACGFCHATGNEAASLPNVQWSSSTDPTIQYKENILILHDYRTGTNLVNSKPVLCATCHYSLALDLEQKGPVGPQLTNKTMSRATHGYHASRINGPTPSGNICFYCHPGEKTQCQRGAMETAGLDCMNCHGNMSAVGRADRRPWIDLPRCESCHTGDALSNFGDQIIGRTTYTDSPSVATFIIASNKRFAEQTDTLYRNSTGHNGVACESCHGSPHAIWPSRETNDNLAAITIQGHNGTIGECTACHGTGLSLNLNGPHGIHNMNNQAWVDEHKDFFEQSQQACQACHGITGDGTMISKAAADRTFSVEDVGTVNISKGTEIHCGFCHKNELAEGGGD
;
A
#
# COMPACT_ATOMS: atom_id res chain seq x y z
N MET A 1 52.93 11.67 -82.20
CA MET A 1 54.16 11.50 -81.40
C MET A 1 53.75 11.17 -79.96
N ARG A 2 54.00 9.92 -79.53
CA ARG A 2 53.90 9.31 -78.19
C ARG A 2 52.61 9.47 -77.34
N LEU A 3 51.90 8.35 -77.24
CA LEU A 3 50.89 7.97 -76.25
C LEU A 3 51.34 8.21 -74.79
N ARG A 4 50.44 8.70 -73.95
CA ARG A 4 50.42 8.44 -72.50
C ARG A 4 49.14 7.70 -72.15
N LYS A 5 49.29 6.53 -71.52
CA LYS A 5 48.23 5.66 -71.02
C LYS A 5 47.67 6.23 -69.71
N CYS A 6 46.35 6.36 -69.61
CA CYS A 6 45.62 6.37 -68.34
C CYS A 6 44.48 5.37 -68.47
N VAL A 7 44.58 4.28 -67.71
CA VAL A 7 43.58 3.21 -67.62
C VAL A 7 42.54 3.65 -66.60
N PHE A 8 41.28 3.80 -67.01
CA PHE A 8 40.14 3.91 -66.10
C PHE A 8 39.55 2.52 -65.93
N ILE A 9 39.63 1.96 -64.72
CA ILE A 9 38.94 0.74 -64.31
C ILE A 9 37.55 1.16 -63.82
N MET A 10 36.51 0.73 -64.53
CA MET A 10 35.12 0.79 -64.10
C MET A 10 34.87 -0.39 -63.15
N THR A 11 34.75 -0.13 -61.84
CA THR A 11 34.30 -1.12 -60.86
C THR A 11 32.78 -1.02 -60.70
N SER A 12 32.07 -2.03 -61.19
CA SER A 12 30.64 -2.25 -60.93
C SER A 12 30.42 -2.62 -59.46
N ILE A 13 29.67 -1.81 -58.72
CA ILE A 13 29.20 -2.12 -57.37
C ILE A 13 27.91 -2.93 -57.50
N ALA A 14 27.96 -4.22 -57.17
CA ALA A 14 26.78 -5.05 -56.99
C ALA A 14 26.20 -4.79 -55.61
N SER A 15 25.01 -4.16 -55.54
CA SER A 15 24.23 -4.02 -54.31
C SER A 15 23.68 -5.38 -53.90
N MET A 16 24.31 -5.98 -52.89
CA MET A 16 23.80 -7.15 -52.19
C MET A 16 22.71 -6.68 -51.22
N ILE A 17 21.44 -6.83 -51.60
CA ILE A 17 20.30 -6.63 -50.69
C ILE A 17 20.22 -7.86 -49.80
N THR A 18 20.73 -7.75 -48.58
CA THR A 18 20.48 -8.72 -47.52
C THR A 18 19.05 -8.54 -47.03
N PHE A 19 18.14 -9.44 -47.40
CA PHE A 19 16.89 -9.64 -46.68
C PHE A 19 17.24 -10.22 -45.30
N LEU A 20 17.31 -9.36 -44.29
CA LEU A 20 17.16 -9.79 -42.90
C LEU A 20 15.71 -10.27 -42.76
N GLY A 21 15.51 -11.59 -42.83
CA GLY A 21 14.27 -12.17 -42.34
C GLY A 21 14.13 -11.81 -40.87
N ALA A 22 13.08 -11.08 -40.51
CA ALA A 22 12.73 -10.88 -39.12
C ALA A 22 12.51 -12.27 -38.52
N ALA A 23 13.42 -12.72 -37.65
CA ALA A 23 13.13 -13.84 -36.77
C ALA A 23 11.89 -13.43 -35.97
N GLN A 24 10.77 -14.12 -36.19
CA GLN A 24 9.58 -13.91 -35.38
C GLN A 24 9.96 -14.29 -33.95
N ALA A 25 10.11 -13.29 -33.09
CA ALA A 25 10.39 -13.51 -31.69
C ALA A 25 9.17 -14.22 -31.09
N ILE A 26 9.40 -15.37 -30.48
CA ILE A 26 8.38 -16.09 -29.72
C ILE A 26 7.90 -15.14 -28.61
N SER A 27 6.58 -15.05 -28.42
CA SER A 27 5.95 -14.30 -27.32
C SER A 27 6.67 -14.54 -26.00
N SER A 28 6.93 -13.48 -25.22
CA SER A 28 7.46 -13.63 -23.86
C SER A 28 6.47 -14.41 -22.98
N PRO A 29 6.96 -15.23 -22.03
CA PRO A 29 6.08 -15.90 -21.09
C PRO A 29 5.44 -14.89 -20.12
N PRO A 30 4.18 -15.09 -19.71
CA PRO A 30 3.60 -14.32 -18.63
C PRO A 30 4.21 -14.72 -17.27
N ILE A 31 4.03 -13.88 -16.26
CA ILE A 31 4.36 -14.19 -14.85
C ILE A 31 3.08 -14.59 -14.15
N PHE A 32 3.01 -15.82 -13.64
CA PHE A 32 1.84 -16.38 -12.97
C PHE A 32 1.96 -16.22 -11.45
N SER A 33 0.86 -15.89 -10.79
CA SER A 33 0.78 -15.72 -9.34
C SER A 33 -0.53 -16.32 -8.82
N VAL A 34 -0.50 -16.86 -7.61
CA VAL A 34 -1.67 -17.48 -6.99
C VAL A 34 -1.90 -16.94 -5.59
N ILE A 35 -3.16 -16.58 -5.31
CA ILE A 35 -3.67 -16.34 -3.96
C ILE A 35 -4.42 -17.59 -3.51
N VAL A 36 -4.10 -18.09 -2.32
CA VAL A 36 -4.88 -19.14 -1.64
C VAL A 36 -5.58 -18.52 -0.42
N ALA A 37 -6.91 -18.51 -0.44
CA ALA A 37 -7.79 -18.00 0.61
C ALA A 37 -8.72 -19.12 1.11
N GLY A 38 -8.31 -19.83 2.15
CA GLY A 38 -9.00 -21.04 2.60
C GLY A 38 -8.95 -22.14 1.51
N THR A 39 -10.11 -22.52 0.98
CA THR A 39 -10.24 -23.47 -0.14
C THR A 39 -10.23 -22.78 -1.51
N LYS A 40 -10.37 -21.46 -1.53
CA LYS A 40 -10.47 -20.69 -2.76
C LYS A 40 -9.08 -20.35 -3.29
N VAL A 41 -8.85 -20.65 -4.56
CA VAL A 41 -7.61 -20.35 -5.27
C VAL A 41 -7.92 -19.36 -6.36
N THR A 42 -7.20 -18.23 -6.36
CA THR A 42 -7.30 -17.24 -7.43
C THR A 42 -5.95 -17.06 -8.10
N GLY A 43 -5.89 -17.39 -9.39
CA GLY A 43 -4.71 -17.20 -10.22
C GLY A 43 -4.77 -15.87 -10.97
N PHE A 44 -3.63 -15.22 -11.12
CA PHE A 44 -3.42 -13.98 -11.90
C PHE A 44 -2.18 -14.14 -12.75
N TRP A 45 -2.15 -13.53 -13.94
CA TRP A 45 -0.92 -13.47 -14.73
C TRP A 45 -0.72 -12.15 -15.44
N SER A 46 0.55 -11.82 -15.68
CA SER A 46 0.93 -10.59 -16.37
C SER A 46 0.42 -10.56 -17.80
N ALA A 47 0.06 -9.36 -18.26
CA ALA A 47 -0.30 -9.12 -19.64
C ALA A 47 0.96 -9.17 -20.53
N VAL A 48 0.86 -9.90 -21.63
CA VAL A 48 1.92 -9.99 -22.64
C VAL A 48 1.53 -9.17 -23.86
N GLU A 49 2.42 -8.28 -24.31
CA GLU A 49 2.18 -7.44 -25.49
C GLU A 49 1.95 -8.31 -26.74
N GLY A 50 0.90 -8.00 -27.51
CA GLY A 50 0.54 -8.75 -28.72
C GLY A 50 -0.18 -10.08 -28.48
N ALA A 51 -0.35 -10.51 -27.23
CA ALA A 51 -1.07 -11.75 -26.92
C ALA A 51 -2.56 -11.65 -27.29
N THR A 52 -3.04 -12.68 -28.00
CA THR A 52 -4.43 -12.88 -28.43
C THR A 52 -5.20 -13.84 -27.53
N GLY A 53 -4.50 -14.55 -26.63
CA GLY A 53 -5.11 -15.32 -25.55
C GLY A 53 -4.10 -16.05 -24.69
N TYR A 54 -4.57 -16.81 -23.71
CA TYR A 54 -3.76 -17.53 -22.73
C TYR A 54 -4.23 -18.97 -22.54
N LEU A 55 -3.29 -19.87 -22.27
CA LEU A 55 -3.55 -21.25 -21.88
C LEU A 55 -3.06 -21.46 -20.44
N LEU A 56 -3.96 -21.91 -19.55
CA LEU A 56 -3.60 -22.31 -18.19
C LEU A 56 -3.45 -23.83 -18.16
N SER A 57 -2.28 -24.31 -17.75
CA SER A 57 -2.02 -25.74 -17.57
C SER A 57 -1.79 -26.05 -16.10
N TYR A 58 -2.35 -27.16 -15.62
CA TYR A 58 -2.13 -27.64 -14.26
C TYR A 58 -1.99 -29.16 -14.20
N ALA A 59 -1.29 -29.65 -13.19
CA ALA A 59 -1.08 -31.06 -12.92
C ALA A 59 -1.09 -31.34 -11.41
N PRO A 60 -1.46 -32.56 -10.96
CA PRO A 60 -1.40 -32.91 -9.54
C PRO A 60 0.02 -32.76 -8.98
N SER A 61 0.12 -32.43 -7.69
CA SER A 61 1.37 -32.43 -6.93
C SER A 61 1.28 -33.50 -5.83
N PRO A 62 2.15 -34.53 -5.80
CA PRO A 62 3.31 -34.74 -6.67
C PRO A 62 2.96 -35.03 -8.13
N TYR A 63 3.79 -34.52 -9.05
CA TYR A 63 3.62 -34.71 -10.48
C TYR A 63 3.84 -36.17 -10.91
N THR A 64 2.88 -36.74 -11.64
CA THR A 64 2.88 -38.18 -12.00
C THR A 64 3.07 -38.46 -13.48
N GLY A 65 3.25 -37.43 -14.31
CA GLY A 65 3.61 -37.57 -15.73
C GLY A 65 2.79 -36.69 -16.68
N PRO A 66 3.19 -36.61 -17.96
CA PRO A 66 2.62 -35.66 -18.94
C PRO A 66 1.14 -35.88 -19.20
N ASP A 67 0.65 -37.12 -19.13
CA ASP A 67 -0.75 -37.47 -19.35
C ASP A 67 -1.69 -36.92 -18.26
N THR A 68 -1.14 -36.37 -17.16
CA THR A 68 -1.91 -35.75 -16.08
C THR A 68 -2.04 -34.24 -16.19
N ILE A 69 -1.39 -33.62 -17.18
CA ILE A 69 -1.49 -32.18 -17.43
C ILE A 69 -2.84 -31.90 -18.08
N VAL A 70 -3.63 -31.06 -17.43
CA VAL A 70 -4.88 -30.51 -17.97
C VAL A 70 -4.62 -29.07 -18.41
N THR A 71 -5.03 -28.73 -19.63
CA THR A 71 -4.90 -27.38 -20.20
C THR A 71 -6.27 -26.79 -20.49
N LEU A 72 -6.47 -25.55 -20.05
CA LEU A 72 -7.67 -24.75 -20.23
C LEU A 72 -7.35 -23.55 -21.14
N ASP A 73 -8.20 -23.30 -22.15
CA ASP A 73 -8.13 -22.06 -22.93
C ASP A 73 -8.83 -20.94 -22.16
N MET A 74 -8.05 -19.96 -21.72
CA MET A 74 -8.54 -18.83 -20.94
C MET A 74 -9.01 -17.66 -21.81
N GLY A 75 -8.87 -17.75 -23.15
CA GLY A 75 -9.10 -16.62 -24.04
C GLY A 75 -8.23 -15.43 -23.61
N THR A 76 -8.78 -14.23 -23.59
CA THR A 76 -8.06 -13.01 -23.18
C THR A 76 -8.11 -12.75 -21.67
N LEU A 77 -8.67 -13.66 -20.88
CA LEU A 77 -8.70 -13.51 -19.43
C LEU A 77 -7.28 -13.61 -18.88
N ASN A 78 -7.02 -12.88 -17.79
CA ASN A 78 -5.76 -12.86 -17.06
C ASN A 78 -5.93 -13.33 -15.60
N THR A 79 -7.11 -13.87 -15.28
CA THR A 79 -7.47 -14.31 -13.94
C THR A 79 -8.40 -15.51 -14.00
N ILE A 80 -8.33 -16.34 -12.95
CA ILE A 80 -9.22 -17.46 -12.69
C ILE A 80 -9.45 -17.58 -11.19
N SER A 81 -10.65 -17.94 -10.76
CA SER A 81 -10.94 -18.23 -9.36
C SER A 81 -11.74 -19.53 -9.24
N VAL A 82 -11.25 -20.46 -8.42
CA VAL A 82 -11.82 -21.81 -8.25
C VAL A 82 -11.79 -22.23 -6.77
N ASP A 83 -12.80 -22.98 -6.36
CA ASP A 83 -12.81 -23.66 -5.06
C ASP A 83 -12.24 -25.07 -5.20
N LEU A 84 -11.25 -25.40 -4.37
CA LEU A 84 -10.60 -26.70 -4.34
C LEU A 84 -10.88 -27.40 -3.00
N GLN A 85 -10.89 -28.73 -3.03
CA GLN A 85 -11.11 -29.52 -1.82
C GLN A 85 -9.92 -29.41 -0.84
N PRO A 86 -10.14 -29.49 0.49
CA PRO A 86 -9.05 -29.59 1.47
C PRO A 86 -8.03 -30.67 1.09
N GLY A 87 -6.75 -30.33 1.22
CA GLY A 87 -5.67 -31.25 0.86
C GLY A 87 -5.32 -31.33 -0.63
N ALA A 88 -6.07 -30.65 -1.50
CA ALA A 88 -5.74 -30.60 -2.92
C ALA A 88 -4.37 -29.93 -3.13
N ALA A 89 -3.56 -30.51 -4.01
CA ALA A 89 -2.24 -30.00 -4.34
C ALA A 89 -1.99 -30.09 -5.85
N TYR A 90 -1.58 -28.97 -6.45
CA TYR A 90 -1.36 -28.84 -7.90
C TYR A 90 -0.10 -28.03 -8.19
N LEU A 91 0.46 -28.24 -9.36
CA LEU A 91 1.40 -27.33 -10.02
C LEU A 91 0.65 -26.67 -11.17
N ALA A 92 0.81 -25.35 -11.37
CA ALA A 92 0.15 -24.63 -12.44
C ALA A 92 1.07 -23.61 -13.13
N ALA A 93 0.89 -23.45 -14.43
CA ALA A 93 1.65 -22.51 -15.27
C ALA A 93 0.80 -22.01 -16.44
N VAL A 94 1.14 -20.85 -16.99
CA VAL A 94 0.41 -20.17 -18.06
C VAL A 94 1.31 -19.98 -19.28
N GLN A 95 0.72 -20.08 -20.48
CA GLN A 95 1.35 -19.67 -21.74
C GLN A 95 0.52 -18.57 -22.39
N ALA A 96 1.18 -17.59 -23.00
CA ALA A 96 0.55 -16.62 -23.89
C ALA A 96 0.49 -17.18 -25.32
N ARG A 97 -0.52 -16.75 -26.08
CA ARG A 97 -0.74 -17.14 -27.48
C ARG A 97 -0.87 -15.90 -28.34
N ASP A 98 -0.07 -15.80 -29.40
CA ASP A 98 -0.13 -14.70 -30.37
C ASP A 98 -0.09 -15.24 -31.82
N SER A 99 0.16 -14.35 -32.79
CA SER A 99 0.28 -14.72 -34.21
C SER A 99 1.49 -15.59 -34.54
N THR A 100 2.50 -15.65 -33.66
CA THR A 100 3.73 -16.42 -33.81
C THR A 100 3.64 -17.81 -33.19
N GLY A 101 2.73 -18.01 -32.23
CA GLY A 101 2.47 -19.30 -31.59
C GLY A 101 2.23 -19.17 -30.09
N LEU A 102 2.66 -20.20 -29.34
CA LEU A 102 2.65 -20.19 -27.87
C LEU A 102 4.00 -19.71 -27.33
N SER A 103 3.96 -18.92 -26.27
CA SER A 103 5.14 -18.63 -25.45
C SER A 103 5.67 -19.92 -24.81
N VAL A 104 6.87 -19.86 -24.23
CA VAL A 104 7.26 -20.85 -23.21
C VAL A 104 6.32 -20.75 -21.99
N TYR A 105 6.31 -21.76 -21.14
CA TYR A 105 5.56 -21.70 -19.87
C TYR A 105 6.09 -20.56 -18.99
N SER A 106 5.18 -19.95 -18.24
CA SER A 106 5.48 -19.08 -17.11
C SER A 106 6.32 -19.81 -16.04
N ASN A 107 6.67 -19.08 -14.98
CA ASN A 107 6.99 -19.70 -13.71
C ASN A 107 5.87 -20.66 -13.27
N ILE A 108 6.26 -21.74 -12.59
CA ILE A 108 5.34 -22.74 -12.06
C ILE A 108 4.98 -22.34 -10.62
N GLU A 109 3.70 -22.17 -10.34
CA GLU A 109 3.21 -21.95 -8.99
C GLU A 109 2.71 -23.26 -8.39
N GLY A 110 3.14 -23.53 -7.15
CA GLY A 110 2.61 -24.62 -6.33
C GLY A 110 1.36 -24.16 -5.61
N ILE A 111 0.28 -24.92 -5.76
CA ILE A 111 -1.00 -24.69 -5.11
C ILE A 111 -1.18 -25.80 -4.09
N LYS A 112 -1.37 -25.45 -2.82
CA LYS A 112 -1.62 -26.42 -1.74
C LYS A 112 -2.75 -25.88 -0.87
N ILE A 113 -3.85 -26.62 -0.81
CA ILE A 113 -4.91 -26.36 0.15
C ILE A 113 -4.58 -27.12 1.43
N PRO A 114 -4.52 -26.45 2.59
CA PRO A 114 -4.30 -27.13 3.86
C PRO A 114 -5.31 -28.26 4.09
N GLN A 115 -4.87 -29.35 4.69
CA GLN A 115 -5.75 -30.44 5.09
C GLN A 115 -6.72 -29.95 6.17
N GLN A 116 -7.91 -30.54 6.22
CA GLN A 116 -8.85 -30.20 7.28
C GLN A 116 -8.25 -30.49 8.65
N GLY A 117 -8.28 -29.52 9.57
CA GLY A 117 -7.73 -29.64 10.91
C GLY A 117 -6.20 -29.45 11.00
N SER A 118 -5.51 -29.11 9.91
CA SER A 118 -4.09 -28.73 9.98
C SER A 118 -3.91 -27.43 10.77
N GLN A 119 -2.72 -27.28 11.37
CA GLN A 119 -2.31 -26.00 11.96
C GLN A 119 -2.36 -24.89 10.91
N GLY A 120 -3.20 -23.89 11.13
CA GLY A 120 -3.35 -22.75 10.22
C GLY A 120 -2.39 -21.62 10.54
N TYR A 121 -2.00 -20.87 9.51
CA TYR A 121 -1.21 -19.64 9.62
C TYR A 121 -1.84 -18.54 8.78
N GLN A 122 -1.71 -17.29 9.23
CA GLN A 122 -2.10 -16.11 8.47
C GLN A 122 -0.94 -15.11 8.47
N VAL A 123 -0.39 -14.81 7.28
CA VAL A 123 0.48 -13.66 7.10
C VAL A 123 -0.36 -12.41 6.91
N PHE A 124 -0.04 -11.35 7.64
CA PHE A 124 -0.52 -10.00 7.43
C PHE A 124 0.63 -9.19 6.84
N ALA A 125 0.36 -8.41 5.81
CA ALA A 125 1.35 -7.57 5.16
C ALA A 125 0.74 -6.22 4.79
N PHE A 126 1.53 -5.16 4.91
CA PHE A 126 1.07 -3.79 4.74
C PHE A 126 2.23 -2.85 4.41
N ASN A 127 1.93 -1.78 3.66
CA ASN A 127 2.83 -0.64 3.50
C ASN A 127 2.72 0.29 4.73
N ASP A 128 3.80 0.94 5.11
CA ASP A 128 3.88 1.79 6.32
C ASP A 128 3.20 3.16 6.19
N LEU A 129 2.97 3.69 4.98
CA LEU A 129 2.44 5.05 4.74
C LEU A 129 1.18 5.11 3.88
N GLY A 130 0.86 4.03 3.17
CA GLY A 130 -0.13 3.91 2.09
C GLY A 130 0.28 4.52 0.75
N MET A 131 1.39 5.24 0.68
CA MET A 131 2.00 5.79 -0.54
C MET A 131 3.41 6.29 -0.21
N HIS A 132 4.44 5.78 -0.88
CA HIS A 132 5.75 6.45 -0.91
C HIS A 132 5.85 7.34 -2.13
N CYS A 133 6.40 8.53 -1.93
CA CYS A 133 6.65 9.49 -3.01
C CYS A 133 8.14 9.47 -3.33
N TYR A 134 8.50 9.65 -4.60
CA TYR A 134 9.88 9.77 -5.04
C TYR A 134 10.03 10.87 -6.10
N ASP A 135 11.25 11.38 -6.29
CA ASP A 135 11.51 12.34 -7.36
C ASP A 135 11.47 11.68 -8.74
N SER A 136 10.76 12.28 -9.70
CA SER A 136 10.75 11.84 -11.11
C SER A 136 12.10 11.97 -11.83
N ASP A 137 13.03 12.72 -11.26
CA ASP A 137 14.39 12.96 -11.77
C ASP A 137 15.35 13.27 -10.60
N PHE A 138 16.53 12.68 -10.61
CA PHE A 138 17.53 12.87 -9.55
C PHE A 138 18.72 13.75 -9.97
N SER A 139 18.74 14.26 -11.21
CA SER A 139 19.87 15.00 -11.76
C SER A 139 20.00 16.45 -11.29
N VAL A 140 18.87 17.08 -10.89
CA VAL A 140 18.83 18.49 -10.48
C VAL A 140 18.83 18.64 -8.95
N PHE A 141 17.80 18.12 -8.31
CA PHE A 141 17.71 18.03 -6.85
C PHE A 141 16.83 16.84 -6.47
N SER A 142 16.94 16.40 -5.21
CA SER A 142 16.02 15.43 -4.62
C SER A 142 15.47 15.91 -3.28
N ILE A 143 14.18 15.66 -3.07
CA ILE A 143 13.47 15.79 -1.79
C ILE A 143 13.31 14.40 -1.15
N LEU A 144 13.03 13.37 -1.93
CA LEU A 144 12.81 12.00 -1.46
C LEU A 144 13.49 10.98 -2.39
N PRO A 145 14.16 9.96 -1.83
CA PRO A 145 14.73 8.86 -2.61
C PRO A 145 13.64 7.99 -3.23
N LEU A 146 14.04 7.14 -4.18
CA LEU A 146 13.22 6.00 -4.57
C LEU A 146 13.22 4.97 -3.43
N PHE A 147 12.09 4.85 -2.74
CA PHE A 147 11.99 4.13 -1.47
C PHE A 147 10.57 3.63 -1.23
N ASN A 148 10.44 2.49 -0.58
CA ASN A 148 9.18 1.96 -0.08
C ASN A 148 9.45 1.01 1.08
N VAL A 149 8.46 0.78 1.94
CA VAL A 149 8.57 -0.15 3.06
C VAL A 149 7.40 -1.09 3.07
N LEU A 150 7.69 -2.39 3.17
CA LEU A 150 6.72 -3.39 3.53
C LEU A 150 7.01 -3.92 4.93
N HIS A 151 5.93 -4.13 5.67
CA HIS A 151 5.94 -4.81 6.95
C HIS A 151 5.08 -6.06 6.89
N ALA A 152 5.39 -7.04 7.73
CA ALA A 152 4.59 -8.24 7.87
C ALA A 152 4.61 -8.81 9.30
N GLN A 153 3.50 -9.44 9.68
CA GLN A 153 3.38 -10.28 10.88
C GLN A 153 2.77 -11.62 10.49
N VAL A 154 3.28 -12.71 11.04
CA VAL A 154 2.69 -14.04 10.82
C VAL A 154 2.02 -14.50 12.10
N ILE A 155 0.76 -14.90 12.00
CA ILE A 155 -0.03 -15.40 13.13
C ILE A 155 -0.26 -16.90 12.95
N GLN A 156 0.22 -17.67 13.91
CA GLN A 156 -0.22 -19.05 14.08
C GLN A 156 -1.64 -19.04 14.65
N LYS A 157 -2.58 -19.62 13.89
CA LYS A 157 -4.00 -19.60 14.23
C LYS A 157 -4.33 -20.56 15.36
N GLY A 158 -5.37 -20.26 16.14
CA GLY A 158 -5.87 -21.17 17.17
C GLY A 158 -6.69 -20.48 18.24
N THR A 159 -7.10 -21.20 19.28
CA THR A 159 -7.87 -20.62 20.40
C THR A 159 -7.11 -19.45 21.06
N SER A 160 -5.79 -19.56 21.15
CA SER A 160 -4.87 -18.51 21.61
C SER A 160 -3.80 -18.25 20.55
N PRO A 161 -4.09 -17.42 19.53
CA PRO A 161 -3.18 -17.15 18.42
C PRO A 161 -1.86 -16.56 18.91
N GLN A 162 -0.77 -16.89 18.22
CA GLN A 162 0.56 -16.38 18.53
C GLN A 162 1.16 -15.71 17.30
N ILE A 163 1.77 -14.53 17.50
CA ILE A 163 2.59 -13.92 16.46
C ILE A 163 3.94 -14.64 16.46
N VAL A 164 4.32 -15.23 15.33
CA VAL A 164 5.50 -16.10 15.20
C VAL A 164 6.60 -15.40 14.41
N GLY A 165 7.84 -15.58 14.86
CA GLY A 165 9.06 -15.06 14.20
C GLY A 165 10.07 -16.13 13.80
N PHE A 166 10.15 -17.24 14.55
CA PHE A 166 10.93 -18.44 14.20
C PHE A 166 10.05 -19.66 14.48
N PRO A 167 10.05 -20.72 13.66
CA PRO A 167 10.88 -21.01 12.48
C PRO A 167 10.27 -20.52 11.16
N VAL A 168 9.68 -19.32 11.13
CA VAL A 168 9.01 -18.76 9.96
C VAL A 168 9.85 -17.65 9.35
N ASP A 169 10.17 -17.77 8.06
CA ASP A 169 10.71 -16.67 7.27
C ASP A 169 9.60 -16.02 6.44
N VAL A 170 9.75 -14.74 6.14
CA VAL A 170 8.84 -14.00 5.26
C VAL A 170 9.61 -13.51 4.05
N SER A 171 9.01 -13.62 2.88
CA SER A 171 9.57 -13.17 1.61
C SER A 171 8.51 -12.49 0.75
N TYR A 172 8.93 -11.75 -0.27
CA TYR A 172 8.04 -11.14 -1.26
C TYR A 172 8.54 -11.38 -2.68
N LYS A 173 7.60 -11.46 -3.61
CA LYS A 173 7.84 -11.38 -5.05
C LYS A 173 6.75 -10.52 -5.69
N THR A 174 6.97 -10.05 -6.91
CA THR A 174 5.96 -9.24 -7.59
C THR A 174 4.81 -10.10 -8.08
N MET A 175 3.63 -9.49 -8.13
CA MET A 175 2.39 -10.14 -8.51
C MET A 175 1.70 -9.28 -9.56
N ALA A 176 1.16 -9.92 -10.61
CA ALA A 176 0.30 -9.23 -11.56
C ALA A 176 -1.07 -8.92 -10.92
N ASP A 177 -1.59 -7.72 -11.16
CA ASP A 177 -2.94 -7.36 -10.74
C ASP A 177 -4.03 -7.88 -11.70
N GLY A 178 -5.30 -7.61 -11.39
CA GLY A 178 -6.44 -8.03 -12.22
C GLY A 178 -6.45 -7.43 -13.63
N THR A 179 -5.63 -6.43 -13.92
CA THR A 179 -5.45 -5.86 -15.27
C THR A 179 -4.25 -6.48 -16.01
N GLY A 180 -3.46 -7.31 -15.32
CA GLY A 180 -2.23 -7.91 -15.81
C GLY A 180 -1.01 -6.98 -15.69
N SER A 181 -1.12 -5.86 -14.97
CA SER A 181 0.02 -4.98 -14.70
C SER A 181 0.94 -5.61 -13.65
N ILE A 182 2.24 -5.60 -13.89
CA ILE A 182 3.29 -6.13 -13.00
C ILE A 182 4.53 -5.25 -13.06
N ASN A 183 5.24 -5.11 -11.94
CA ASN A 183 6.38 -4.23 -11.82
C ASN A 183 7.57 -4.97 -11.18
N THR A 184 8.30 -5.76 -11.97
CA THR A 184 9.39 -6.63 -11.50
C THR A 184 10.69 -5.88 -11.22
N THR A 185 10.92 -4.75 -11.89
CA THR A 185 12.19 -4.02 -11.90
C THR A 185 11.97 -2.52 -12.03
N SER A 186 12.92 -1.72 -11.58
CA SER A 186 12.94 -0.27 -11.81
C SER A 186 13.97 0.13 -12.88
N ILE A 187 14.66 -0.84 -13.49
CA ILE A 187 15.58 -0.64 -14.61
C ILE A 187 14.85 0.08 -15.75
N GLY A 188 15.45 1.17 -16.24
CA GLY A 188 14.92 1.96 -17.36
C GLY A 188 13.72 2.84 -17.02
N LYS A 189 13.29 2.89 -15.75
CA LYS A 189 12.12 3.67 -15.29
C LYS A 189 12.50 4.90 -14.47
N THR A 190 13.79 5.05 -14.14
CA THR A 190 14.32 6.11 -13.27
C THR A 190 15.84 6.27 -13.50
N ASN A 191 16.39 7.42 -13.13
CA ASN A 191 17.83 7.67 -13.07
C ASN A 191 18.39 7.68 -11.63
N PHE A 192 17.66 7.14 -10.65
CA PHE A 192 18.05 7.13 -9.23
C PHE A 192 19.49 6.63 -8.99
N TRP A 193 19.85 5.48 -9.57
CA TRP A 193 21.19 4.90 -9.37
C TRP A 193 22.33 5.68 -10.02
N ASP A 194 22.05 6.57 -10.97
CA ASP A 194 23.08 7.45 -11.54
C ASP A 194 23.52 8.54 -10.54
N TYR A 195 22.63 8.89 -9.58
CA TYR A 195 22.81 10.02 -8.67
C TYR A 195 22.81 9.64 -7.18
N VAL A 196 22.48 8.40 -6.84
CA VAL A 196 22.34 7.94 -5.45
C VAL A 196 23.61 8.17 -4.62
N LEU A 197 24.80 7.95 -5.19
CA LEU A 197 26.07 8.21 -4.51
C LEU A 197 26.27 9.70 -4.20
N LEU A 198 25.92 10.58 -5.14
CA LEU A 198 26.07 12.02 -4.98
C LEU A 198 25.04 12.60 -3.99
N LEU A 199 23.82 12.08 -4.00
CA LEU A 199 22.72 12.57 -3.17
C LEU A 199 22.73 11.98 -1.76
N PHE A 200 22.97 10.68 -1.62
CA PHE A 200 22.79 9.93 -0.37
C PHE A 200 24.08 9.30 0.17
N GLY A 201 25.20 9.40 -0.56
CA GLY A 201 26.49 8.87 -0.11
C GLY A 201 26.59 7.34 -0.14
N LEU A 202 25.64 6.67 -0.78
CA LEU A 202 25.55 5.21 -0.89
C LEU A 202 25.60 4.79 -2.36
N ASP A 203 26.16 3.62 -2.63
CA ASP A 203 26.29 3.05 -3.99
C ASP A 203 25.64 1.65 -4.06
N PRO A 204 24.31 1.54 -3.83
CA PRO A 204 23.64 0.26 -3.98
C PRO A 204 23.60 -0.14 -5.48
N PRO A 205 23.67 -1.44 -5.79
CA PRO A 205 23.47 -1.90 -7.16
C PRO A 205 22.05 -1.57 -7.65
N VAL A 206 21.87 -1.50 -8.96
CA VAL A 206 20.56 -1.31 -9.59
C VAL A 206 19.57 -2.35 -9.05
N ASP A 207 18.31 -1.93 -8.87
CA ASP A 207 17.22 -2.67 -8.21
C ASP A 207 17.41 -2.94 -6.71
N GLN A 208 18.48 -2.47 -6.07
CA GLN A 208 18.62 -2.42 -4.61
C GLN A 208 18.46 -0.98 -4.10
N GLY A 209 17.67 -0.78 -3.06
CA GLY A 209 17.51 0.54 -2.45
C GLY A 209 18.39 0.78 -1.24
N LEU A 210 18.20 1.93 -0.60
CA LEU A 210 19.13 2.49 0.39
C LEU A 210 19.35 1.62 1.64
N LEU A 211 18.37 0.79 2.00
CA LEU A 211 18.43 -0.11 3.16
C LEU A 211 18.53 -1.60 2.76
N GLY A 212 18.87 -1.88 1.51
CA GLY A 212 19.22 -3.22 1.05
C GLY A 212 18.08 -4.06 0.53
N ALA A 213 16.82 -3.68 0.73
CA ALA A 213 15.69 -4.31 0.05
C ALA A 213 15.80 -4.16 -1.47
N ARG A 214 15.24 -5.11 -2.21
CA ARG A 214 15.44 -5.28 -3.65
C ARG A 214 14.14 -5.40 -4.40
N MET A 215 14.11 -4.92 -5.63
CA MET A 215 13.12 -5.38 -6.59
C MET A 215 13.39 -6.86 -6.92
N PRO A 216 12.35 -7.70 -7.10
CA PRO A 216 12.51 -9.11 -7.50
C PRO A 216 13.28 -9.35 -8.80
N GLY A 217 13.34 -8.37 -9.70
CA GLY A 217 14.05 -8.44 -10.97
C GLY A 217 13.33 -9.29 -12.02
N ALA A 218 13.92 -9.41 -13.22
CA ALA A 218 13.29 -10.06 -14.37
C ALA A 218 12.89 -11.54 -14.13
N ASP A 219 13.63 -12.26 -13.28
CA ASP A 219 13.29 -13.64 -12.90
C ASP A 219 12.19 -13.72 -11.83
N ASN A 220 11.70 -12.57 -11.36
CA ASN A 220 10.77 -12.40 -10.24
C ASN A 220 11.19 -13.20 -9.00
N ALA A 221 12.50 -13.17 -8.69
CA ALA A 221 13.08 -13.95 -7.61
C ALA A 221 12.57 -13.45 -6.25
N SER A 222 12.20 -14.39 -5.38
CA SER A 222 11.72 -14.05 -4.04
C SER A 222 12.79 -13.32 -3.24
N GLN A 223 12.42 -12.20 -2.63
CA GLN A 223 13.27 -11.34 -1.82
C GLN A 223 12.92 -11.48 -0.33
N PRO A 224 13.91 -11.49 0.57
CA PRO A 224 13.66 -11.71 1.99
C PRO A 224 13.11 -10.46 2.67
N PHE A 225 12.31 -10.67 3.72
CA PHE A 225 12.19 -9.70 4.81
C PHE A 225 13.25 -9.97 5.87
N HIS A 226 13.48 -8.99 6.73
CA HIS A 226 14.29 -9.12 7.94
C HIS A 226 13.46 -8.75 9.17
N PRO A 227 13.70 -9.36 10.34
CA PRO A 227 13.07 -8.87 11.57
C PRO A 227 13.41 -7.40 11.81
N LYS A 228 12.40 -6.59 12.09
CA LYS A 228 12.55 -5.19 12.49
C LYS A 228 13.40 -5.13 13.75
N SER A 229 14.31 -4.18 13.81
CA SER A 229 15.26 -4.06 14.93
C SER A 229 14.53 -4.06 16.28
N GLY A 230 14.87 -4.99 17.17
CA GLY A 230 14.24 -5.15 18.49
C GLY A 230 12.86 -5.83 18.50
N LEU A 231 12.31 -6.22 17.35
CA LEU A 231 10.97 -6.82 17.20
C LEU A 231 11.04 -8.10 16.34
N PRO A 232 11.42 -9.26 16.92
CA PRO A 232 11.67 -10.48 16.16
C PRO A 232 10.44 -11.08 15.46
N THR A 233 9.24 -10.67 15.85
CA THR A 233 7.95 -11.13 15.29
C THR A 233 7.34 -10.12 14.31
N TRP A 234 8.07 -9.05 13.99
CA TRP A 234 7.66 -8.03 13.03
C TRP A 234 8.70 -7.97 11.92
N PHE A 235 8.33 -8.42 10.73
CA PHE A 235 9.22 -8.48 9.58
C PHE A 235 9.15 -7.18 8.78
N SER A 236 10.28 -6.75 8.22
CA SER A 236 10.41 -5.51 7.45
C SER A 236 11.27 -5.72 6.20
N ALA A 237 10.85 -5.12 5.09
CA ALA A 237 11.62 -4.95 3.87
C ALA A 237 11.67 -3.46 3.55
N GLU A 238 12.77 -2.82 3.95
CA GLU A 238 12.91 -1.35 3.94
C GLU A 238 13.74 -0.87 2.76
N GLY A 239 13.26 0.16 2.09
CA GLY A 239 13.94 0.74 0.94
C GLY A 239 13.76 -0.06 -0.34
N ILE A 240 12.59 -0.63 -0.58
CA ILE A 240 12.27 -1.26 -1.88
C ILE A 240 12.23 -0.14 -2.94
N PRO A 241 13.08 -0.16 -3.98
CA PRO A 241 13.18 0.94 -4.93
C PRO A 241 12.19 0.75 -6.08
N ILE A 242 10.88 0.84 -5.80
CA ILE A 242 9.79 0.60 -6.76
C ILE A 242 9.24 1.90 -7.36
N THR A 243 9.04 1.93 -8.68
CA THR A 243 8.42 3.06 -9.40
C THR A 243 6.90 2.93 -9.56
N ALA A 244 6.22 4.04 -9.89
CA ALA A 244 4.81 4.05 -10.31
C ALA A 244 4.60 3.53 -11.75
N VAL A 245 5.67 3.13 -12.44
CA VAL A 245 5.65 2.63 -13.82
C VAL A 245 5.86 1.12 -13.84
N ASP A 246 5.00 0.39 -14.52
CA ASP A 246 5.04 -1.06 -14.65
C ASP A 246 6.05 -1.52 -15.73
N ASP A 247 6.23 -2.82 -15.90
CA ASP A 247 7.21 -3.40 -16.84
C ASP A 247 6.89 -3.13 -18.31
N ASN A 248 5.63 -2.79 -18.62
CA ASN A 248 5.17 -2.41 -19.95
C ASN A 248 5.15 -0.88 -20.13
N ALA A 249 5.86 -0.13 -19.27
CA ALA A 249 5.91 1.32 -19.24
C ALA A 249 4.54 2.01 -19.02
N LYS A 250 3.56 1.30 -18.44
CA LYS A 250 2.27 1.88 -18.08
C LYS A 250 2.32 2.42 -16.65
N GLN A 251 1.64 3.54 -16.43
CA GLN A 251 1.47 4.07 -15.09
C GLN A 251 0.54 3.17 -14.27
N ASN A 252 1.05 2.66 -13.15
CA ASN A 252 0.35 1.93 -12.12
C ASN A 252 0.95 2.30 -10.75
N PRO A 253 0.34 3.26 -10.02
CA PRO A 253 0.83 3.69 -8.70
C PRO A 253 0.51 2.69 -7.58
N TYR A 254 -0.22 1.59 -7.87
CA TYR A 254 -0.64 0.58 -6.90
C TYR A 254 -0.16 -0.83 -7.29
N PRO A 255 1.14 -1.03 -7.57
CA PRO A 255 1.65 -2.33 -7.96
C PRO A 255 1.50 -3.33 -6.79
N LEU A 256 1.27 -4.59 -7.13
CA LEU A 256 1.10 -5.67 -6.16
C LEU A 256 2.40 -6.47 -5.96
N MET A 257 2.62 -6.87 -4.71
CA MET A 257 3.54 -7.93 -4.36
C MET A 257 2.81 -9.03 -3.60
N MET A 258 3.26 -10.26 -3.78
CA MET A 258 2.83 -11.41 -3.00
C MET A 258 3.80 -11.61 -1.85
N VAL A 259 3.34 -11.44 -0.62
CA VAL A 259 4.10 -11.76 0.59
C VAL A 259 3.82 -13.20 0.98
N GLN A 260 4.88 -13.98 1.24
CA GLN A 260 4.80 -15.41 1.55
C GLN A 260 5.51 -15.69 2.87
N ALA A 261 4.81 -16.37 3.78
CA ALA A 261 5.38 -16.97 4.98
C ALA A 261 5.79 -18.40 4.69
N VAL A 262 7.02 -18.76 5.06
CA VAL A 262 7.64 -20.06 4.78
C VAL A 262 8.06 -20.71 6.10
N ASP A 263 7.64 -21.95 6.34
CA ASP A 263 8.19 -22.76 7.42
C ASP A 263 9.57 -23.27 7.01
N THR A 264 10.60 -22.81 7.71
CA THR A 264 12.00 -23.11 7.38
C THR A 264 12.41 -24.55 7.69
N ASN A 265 11.66 -25.29 8.52
CA ASN A 265 11.99 -26.69 8.82
C ASN A 265 11.67 -27.61 7.65
N VAL A 266 10.59 -27.29 6.92
CA VAL A 266 10.08 -28.12 5.82
C VAL A 266 10.20 -27.42 4.46
N SER A 267 10.63 -26.16 4.45
CA SER A 267 10.74 -25.31 3.25
C SER A 267 9.43 -25.21 2.47
N GLU A 268 8.30 -25.09 3.19
CA GLU A 268 6.96 -24.98 2.59
C GLU A 268 6.35 -23.60 2.86
N ILE A 269 5.66 -23.06 1.85
CA ILE A 269 4.80 -21.88 2.02
C ILE A 269 3.59 -22.28 2.86
N ILE A 270 3.40 -21.60 3.98
CA ILE A 270 2.32 -21.85 4.95
C ILE A 270 1.21 -20.80 4.91
N SER A 271 1.51 -19.62 4.36
CA SER A 271 0.54 -18.54 4.16
C SER A 271 1.04 -17.56 3.11
N SER A 272 0.12 -16.92 2.38
CA SER A 272 0.45 -15.92 1.36
C SER A 272 -0.59 -14.81 1.34
N LEU A 273 -0.19 -13.57 1.10
CA LEU A 273 -1.09 -12.43 1.02
C LEU A 273 -0.63 -11.44 -0.06
N PRO A 274 -1.52 -10.99 -0.97
CA PRO A 274 -1.23 -9.86 -1.83
C PRO A 274 -1.19 -8.55 -1.01
N VAL A 275 -0.24 -7.68 -1.31
CA VAL A 275 -0.12 -6.35 -0.70
C VAL A 275 0.23 -5.33 -1.77
N VAL A 276 -0.33 -4.13 -1.66
CA VAL A 276 0.03 -3.00 -2.51
C VAL A 276 1.35 -2.42 -2.01
N VAL A 277 2.25 -2.08 -2.94
CA VAL A 277 3.52 -1.40 -2.68
C VAL A 277 3.48 -0.03 -3.37
N PRO A 278 2.69 0.91 -2.84
CA PRO A 278 2.24 2.07 -3.59
C PRO A 278 3.36 3.10 -3.75
N ALA A 279 3.57 3.56 -4.97
CA ALA A 279 4.62 4.51 -5.33
C ALA A 279 4.09 5.61 -6.25
N SER A 280 4.61 6.82 -6.10
CA SER A 280 4.24 7.94 -6.96
C SER A 280 5.37 8.95 -7.13
N ASP A 281 5.55 9.44 -8.35
CA ASP A 281 6.37 10.60 -8.69
C ASP A 281 5.53 11.86 -8.99
N GLU A 282 4.24 11.81 -8.64
CA GLU A 282 3.30 12.89 -8.91
C GLU A 282 3.58 14.11 -8.02
N MET A 283 4.25 15.11 -8.62
CA MET A 283 4.41 16.45 -8.06
C MET A 283 4.22 17.48 -9.17
N ALA A 284 3.34 18.47 -8.95
CA ALA A 284 2.97 19.46 -9.96
C ALA A 284 3.72 20.79 -9.82
N CYS A 285 4.97 20.77 -9.34
CA CYS A 285 5.76 21.99 -9.10
C CYS A 285 5.89 22.87 -10.35
N GLY A 286 5.93 22.26 -11.54
CA GLY A 286 5.98 22.95 -12.83
C GLY A 286 4.79 23.87 -13.10
N PHE A 287 3.64 23.68 -12.43
CA PHE A 287 2.49 24.57 -12.56
C PHE A 287 2.87 26.03 -12.25
N CYS A 288 3.69 26.25 -11.23
CA CYS A 288 4.16 27.58 -10.85
C CYS A 288 5.59 27.85 -11.34
N HIS A 289 6.45 26.82 -11.34
CA HIS A 289 7.90 26.96 -11.54
C HIS A 289 8.38 26.73 -12.99
N ALA A 290 7.51 26.37 -13.95
CA ALA A 290 7.91 26.37 -15.35
C ALA A 290 8.25 27.79 -15.85
N THR A 291 9.21 27.91 -16.77
CA THR A 291 9.68 29.21 -17.25
C THR A 291 8.53 30.02 -17.84
N GLY A 292 8.35 31.24 -17.36
CA GLY A 292 7.24 32.14 -17.75
C GLY A 292 6.03 32.10 -16.82
N ASN A 293 5.94 31.10 -15.92
CA ASN A 293 4.86 31.03 -14.93
C ASN A 293 5.17 31.92 -13.70
N GLU A 294 4.20 32.00 -12.79
CA GLU A 294 4.21 32.95 -11.66
C GLU A 294 5.47 32.88 -10.78
N ALA A 295 6.06 31.70 -10.58
CA ALA A 295 7.26 31.54 -9.77
C ALA A 295 8.57 31.63 -10.57
N ALA A 296 8.51 31.67 -11.90
CA ALA A 296 9.67 31.72 -12.80
C ALA A 296 9.49 32.76 -13.92
N SER A 297 9.13 34.00 -13.54
CA SER A 297 8.84 35.12 -14.45
C SER A 297 9.51 36.45 -14.07
N LEU A 298 10.37 36.47 -13.04
CA LEU A 298 11.08 37.71 -12.67
C LEU A 298 11.97 38.20 -13.83
N PRO A 299 11.88 39.48 -14.23
CA PRO A 299 12.52 39.98 -15.46
C PRO A 299 14.05 40.02 -15.39
N ASN A 300 14.61 40.12 -14.18
CA ASN A 300 16.05 40.22 -13.96
C ASN A 300 16.71 38.86 -13.65
N VAL A 301 15.95 37.76 -13.77
CA VAL A 301 16.45 36.41 -13.50
C VAL A 301 16.51 35.65 -14.83
N GLN A 302 17.64 35.01 -15.10
CA GLN A 302 17.77 34.10 -16.23
C GLN A 302 17.23 32.72 -15.80
N TRP A 303 16.11 32.32 -16.39
CA TRP A 303 15.44 31.05 -16.10
C TRP A 303 15.98 29.92 -16.99
N SER A 304 15.70 28.67 -16.59
CA SER A 304 16.10 27.49 -17.35
C SER A 304 15.56 27.53 -18.77
N SER A 305 16.41 27.11 -19.70
CA SER A 305 16.09 26.91 -21.12
C SER A 305 15.89 25.43 -21.48
N SER A 306 15.88 24.53 -20.49
CA SER A 306 15.65 23.10 -20.72
C SER A 306 14.30 22.88 -21.40
N THR A 307 14.28 22.02 -22.41
CA THR A 307 13.05 21.59 -23.10
C THR A 307 12.33 20.46 -22.38
N ASP A 308 13.00 19.79 -21.45
CA ASP A 308 12.38 18.78 -20.59
C ASP A 308 11.68 19.48 -19.42
N PRO A 309 10.33 19.42 -19.33
CA PRO A 309 9.59 20.07 -18.25
C PRO A 309 10.02 19.59 -16.87
N THR A 310 10.38 18.31 -16.70
CA THR A 310 10.75 17.70 -15.42
C THR A 310 12.07 18.29 -14.88
N ILE A 311 12.99 18.61 -15.78
CA ILE A 311 14.24 19.29 -15.47
C ILE A 311 14.02 20.80 -15.30
N GLN A 312 13.26 21.41 -16.21
CA GLN A 312 13.11 22.87 -16.28
C GLN A 312 12.58 23.46 -14.98
N TYR A 313 11.47 22.93 -14.43
CA TYR A 313 10.92 23.49 -13.20
C TYR A 313 11.85 23.25 -12.01
N LYS A 314 12.58 22.12 -11.98
CA LYS A 314 13.52 21.82 -10.91
C LYS A 314 14.69 22.80 -10.93
N GLU A 315 15.24 23.09 -12.10
CA GLU A 315 16.30 24.09 -12.26
C GLU A 315 15.81 25.48 -11.85
N ASN A 316 14.58 25.86 -12.25
CA ASN A 316 13.99 27.14 -11.87
C ASN A 316 13.78 27.27 -10.35
N ILE A 317 13.48 26.18 -9.65
CA ILE A 317 13.43 26.18 -8.17
C ILE A 317 14.82 26.52 -7.59
N LEU A 318 15.90 25.90 -8.09
CA LEU A 318 17.25 26.20 -7.62
C LEU A 318 17.69 27.64 -7.99
N ILE A 319 17.37 28.11 -9.20
CA ILE A 319 17.65 29.49 -9.65
C ILE A 319 16.93 30.49 -8.74
N LEU A 320 15.65 30.26 -8.44
CA LEU A 320 14.89 31.13 -7.54
C LEU A 320 15.44 31.08 -6.12
N HIS A 321 15.88 29.89 -5.67
CA HIS A 321 16.50 29.71 -4.36
C HIS A 321 17.81 30.53 -4.26
N ASP A 322 18.72 30.38 -5.23
CA ASP A 322 19.97 31.14 -5.33
C ASP A 322 19.71 32.65 -5.36
N TYR A 323 18.77 33.10 -6.19
CA TYR A 323 18.41 34.52 -6.29
C TYR A 323 17.88 35.10 -4.97
N ARG A 324 17.01 34.36 -4.25
CA ARG A 324 16.35 34.88 -3.03
C ARG A 324 17.16 34.71 -1.76
N THR A 325 18.05 33.71 -1.72
CA THR A 325 18.75 33.32 -0.49
C THR A 325 20.26 33.46 -0.58
N GLY A 326 20.80 33.78 -1.76
CA GLY A 326 22.24 33.96 -1.98
C GLY A 326 23.03 32.66 -1.99
N THR A 327 22.38 31.52 -2.23
CA THR A 327 23.05 30.24 -2.43
C THR A 327 23.67 30.10 -3.83
N ASN A 328 24.38 28.99 -4.06
CA ASN A 328 24.98 28.62 -5.36
C ASN A 328 24.63 27.17 -5.73
N LEU A 329 23.36 26.79 -5.54
CA LEU A 329 22.85 25.44 -5.71
C LEU A 329 22.81 25.02 -7.18
N VAL A 330 22.57 25.94 -8.12
CA VAL A 330 22.58 25.61 -9.56
C VAL A 330 23.92 25.05 -10.00
N ASN A 331 25.04 25.56 -9.46
CA ASN A 331 26.38 25.06 -9.74
C ASN A 331 26.79 23.87 -8.85
N SER A 332 25.91 23.44 -7.94
CA SER A 332 26.15 22.34 -7.00
C SER A 332 25.23 21.13 -7.26
N LYS A 333 24.57 21.08 -8.43
CA LYS A 333 23.68 19.97 -8.82
C LYS A 333 24.46 18.63 -8.90
N PRO A 334 23.85 17.49 -8.52
CA PRO A 334 22.52 17.38 -7.92
C PRO A 334 22.51 17.81 -6.45
N VAL A 335 21.41 18.41 -5.98
CA VAL A 335 21.28 18.88 -4.59
C VAL A 335 20.32 17.99 -3.80
N LEU A 336 20.78 17.40 -2.69
CA LEU A 336 19.86 16.82 -1.71
C LEU A 336 19.35 17.95 -0.81
N CYS A 337 18.06 18.29 -0.91
CA CYS A 337 17.48 19.40 -0.16
C CYS A 337 17.63 19.19 1.36
N ALA A 338 17.61 17.93 1.80
CA ALA A 338 17.78 17.56 3.20
C ALA A 338 19.18 17.83 3.77
N THR A 339 20.21 18.02 2.95
CA THR A 339 21.55 18.42 3.43
C THR A 339 21.51 19.75 4.19
N CYS A 340 20.60 20.66 3.79
CA CYS A 340 20.41 21.95 4.45
C CYS A 340 19.13 22.03 5.29
N HIS A 341 18.06 21.33 4.90
CA HIS A 341 16.75 21.41 5.55
C HIS A 341 16.37 20.06 6.17
N TYR A 342 16.49 19.94 7.50
CA TYR A 342 16.24 18.68 8.19
C TYR A 342 14.90 18.02 7.80
N SER A 343 14.94 16.73 7.50
CA SER A 343 13.77 15.89 7.25
C SER A 343 13.94 14.57 8.00
N LEU A 344 13.07 14.31 8.98
CA LEU A 344 13.14 13.08 9.78
C LEU A 344 12.98 11.82 8.93
N ALA A 345 12.21 11.87 7.83
CA ALA A 345 12.07 10.74 6.92
C ALA A 345 13.38 10.28 6.27
N LEU A 346 14.41 11.15 6.25
CA LEU A 346 15.74 10.82 5.73
C LEU A 346 16.79 10.66 6.84
N ASP A 347 16.40 10.81 8.10
CA ASP A 347 17.25 10.51 9.26
C ASP A 347 17.05 9.04 9.68
N LEU A 348 17.48 8.13 8.79
CA LEU A 348 17.28 6.69 8.95
C LEU A 348 17.96 6.13 10.21
N GLU A 349 19.03 6.78 10.66
CA GLU A 349 19.77 6.42 11.88
C GLU A 349 19.26 7.14 13.14
N GLN A 350 18.26 8.03 13.00
CA GLN A 350 17.69 8.84 14.07
C GLN A 350 18.73 9.65 14.87
N LYS A 351 19.74 10.18 14.18
CA LYS A 351 20.84 10.97 14.80
C LYS A 351 20.45 12.42 15.05
N GLY A 352 19.33 12.87 14.48
CA GLY A 352 18.88 14.26 14.53
C GLY A 352 19.61 15.16 13.54
N PRO A 353 19.26 16.47 13.54
CA PRO A 353 19.84 17.44 12.61
C PRO A 353 21.34 17.67 12.85
N VAL A 354 22.09 17.83 11.76
CA VAL A 354 23.53 18.12 11.76
C VAL A 354 23.89 19.29 10.85
N GLY A 355 25.00 19.97 11.17
CA GLY A 355 25.52 21.06 10.32
C GLY A 355 24.47 22.17 10.08
N PRO A 356 24.24 22.59 8.82
CA PRO A 356 23.26 23.63 8.50
C PRO A 356 21.81 23.31 8.92
N GLN A 357 21.47 22.03 9.09
CA GLN A 357 20.14 21.61 9.51
C GLN A 357 19.76 22.10 10.92
N LEU A 358 20.75 22.42 11.76
CA LEU A 358 20.54 22.90 13.13
C LEU A 358 19.94 24.31 13.19
N THR A 359 20.21 25.14 12.19
CA THR A 359 19.79 26.56 12.16
C THR A 359 18.76 26.84 11.07
N ASN A 360 18.79 26.09 9.98
CA ASN A 360 17.83 26.22 8.91
C ASN A 360 16.45 25.69 9.33
N LYS A 361 15.41 26.17 8.64
CA LYS A 361 14.05 25.61 8.77
C LYS A 361 14.07 24.14 8.34
N THR A 362 13.30 23.29 9.02
CA THR A 362 13.02 21.92 8.55
C THR A 362 12.41 21.94 7.15
N MET A 363 12.51 20.82 6.43
CA MET A 363 11.97 20.71 5.06
C MET A 363 10.50 21.11 4.96
N SER A 364 9.67 20.60 5.88
CA SER A 364 8.25 20.94 5.96
C SER A 364 8.03 22.44 6.15
N ARG A 365 8.77 23.07 7.07
CA ARG A 365 8.62 24.50 7.36
C ARG A 365 9.13 25.38 6.21
N ALA A 366 10.23 24.99 5.58
CA ALA A 366 10.79 25.71 4.44
C ALA A 366 9.82 25.69 3.24
N THR A 367 9.17 24.56 3.01
CA THR A 367 8.25 24.37 1.88
C THR A 367 6.85 24.87 2.21
N HIS A 368 6.14 24.26 3.17
CA HIS A 368 4.75 24.61 3.46
C HIS A 368 4.60 26.05 3.95
N GLY A 369 5.45 26.48 4.89
CA GLY A 369 5.38 27.83 5.44
C GLY A 369 5.61 28.93 4.39
N TYR A 370 6.40 28.63 3.36
CA TYR A 370 6.62 29.56 2.24
C TYR A 370 5.41 29.61 1.29
N HIS A 371 4.84 28.45 0.97
CA HIS A 371 3.73 28.32 0.02
C HIS A 371 2.37 28.70 0.61
N ALA A 372 2.19 28.65 1.94
CA ALA A 372 0.93 28.88 2.62
C ALA A 372 0.22 30.21 2.29
N SER A 373 0.97 31.24 1.89
CA SER A 373 0.44 32.57 1.52
C SER A 373 0.50 32.85 0.02
N ARG A 374 0.98 31.90 -0.79
CA ARG A 374 1.32 32.10 -2.21
C ARG A 374 0.52 31.23 -3.14
N ILE A 375 0.09 30.05 -2.70
CA ILE A 375 -0.80 29.21 -3.49
C ILE A 375 -2.23 29.55 -3.05
N ASN A 376 -2.96 30.23 -3.93
CA ASN A 376 -4.36 30.62 -3.72
C ASN A 376 -5.31 30.12 -4.83
N GLY A 377 -4.76 29.52 -5.89
CA GLY A 377 -5.52 28.97 -7.01
C GLY A 377 -5.93 27.52 -6.77
N PRO A 378 -7.15 27.10 -7.16
CA PRO A 378 -7.59 25.73 -6.99
C PRO A 378 -6.82 24.79 -7.91
N THR A 379 -6.48 23.59 -7.41
CA THR A 379 -6.15 22.44 -8.28
C THR A 379 -7.43 21.92 -8.95
N PRO A 380 -7.36 21.02 -9.96
CA PRO A 380 -8.56 20.40 -10.53
C PRO A 380 -9.46 19.71 -9.49
N SER A 381 -8.87 19.03 -8.50
CA SER A 381 -9.61 18.41 -7.39
C SER A 381 -10.13 19.40 -6.33
N GLY A 382 -9.63 20.64 -6.32
CA GLY A 382 -9.86 21.62 -5.26
C GLY A 382 -9.01 21.41 -4.00
N ASN A 383 -8.23 20.31 -3.90
CA ASN A 383 -7.30 20.09 -2.81
C ASN A 383 -5.89 20.62 -3.15
N ILE A 384 -5.57 21.76 -2.56
CA ILE A 384 -4.29 22.46 -2.75
C ILE A 384 -3.04 21.63 -2.39
N CYS A 385 -3.18 20.62 -1.52
CA CYS A 385 -2.09 19.74 -1.15
C CYS A 385 -1.59 18.93 -2.35
N PHE A 386 -2.45 18.68 -3.36
CA PHE A 386 -2.11 17.88 -4.53
C PHE A 386 -1.24 18.60 -5.57
N TYR A 387 -0.91 19.89 -5.36
CA TYR A 387 0.20 20.49 -6.11
C TYR A 387 1.55 19.87 -5.77
N CYS A 388 1.73 19.39 -4.53
CA CYS A 388 3.01 18.92 -4.01
C CYS A 388 2.99 17.47 -3.55
N HIS A 389 1.81 16.94 -3.21
CA HIS A 389 1.62 15.56 -2.81
C HIS A 389 0.84 14.79 -3.87
N PRO A 390 1.06 13.48 -4.02
CA PRO A 390 0.32 12.70 -5.00
C PRO A 390 -1.18 12.66 -4.69
N GLY A 391 -2.04 12.87 -5.69
CA GLY A 391 -3.46 12.97 -5.40
C GLY A 391 -4.40 13.27 -6.55
N GLU A 392 -4.00 14.08 -7.53
CA GLU A 392 -4.85 14.34 -8.71
C GLU A 392 -5.01 13.08 -9.56
N LYS A 393 -3.95 12.27 -9.67
CA LYS A 393 -3.94 11.01 -10.41
C LYS A 393 -3.74 9.81 -9.50
N THR A 394 -2.72 9.81 -8.65
CA THR A 394 -2.35 8.63 -7.87
C THR A 394 -3.00 8.58 -6.50
N GLN A 395 -3.87 9.55 -6.17
CA GLN A 395 -4.82 9.48 -5.07
C GLN A 395 -4.21 8.91 -3.78
N CYS A 396 -3.20 9.59 -3.22
CA CYS A 396 -2.50 9.13 -2.00
C CYS A 396 -3.50 8.77 -0.90
N GLN A 397 -4.47 9.66 -0.65
CA GLN A 397 -5.62 9.39 0.20
C GLN A 397 -6.74 8.73 -0.62
N ARG A 398 -7.10 7.50 -0.24
CA ARG A 398 -8.07 6.65 -0.96
C ARG A 398 -8.75 5.60 -0.07
N GLY A 399 -8.48 5.63 1.23
CA GLY A 399 -9.09 4.73 2.22
C GLY A 399 -10.48 5.18 2.68
N ALA A 400 -10.99 4.52 3.71
CA ALA A 400 -12.32 4.73 4.26
C ALA A 400 -12.64 6.20 4.58
N MET A 401 -11.66 6.97 5.09
CA MET A 401 -11.83 8.39 5.38
C MET A 401 -12.09 9.23 4.13
N GLU A 402 -11.45 8.92 3.00
CA GLU A 402 -11.72 9.62 1.74
C GLU A 402 -13.12 9.30 1.23
N THR A 403 -13.52 8.03 1.28
CA THR A 403 -14.88 7.61 0.91
C THR A 403 -15.97 8.22 1.80
N ALA A 404 -15.61 8.64 3.02
CA ALA A 404 -16.47 9.38 3.94
C ALA A 404 -16.49 10.90 3.67
N GLY A 405 -15.81 11.37 2.63
CA GLY A 405 -15.72 12.77 2.22
C GLY A 405 -14.80 13.61 3.11
N LEU A 406 -13.72 13.03 3.63
CA LEU A 406 -12.66 13.75 4.35
C LEU A 406 -11.45 13.96 3.45
N ASP A 407 -10.82 15.13 3.56
CA ASP A 407 -9.60 15.50 2.85
C ASP A 407 -8.39 15.63 3.78
N CYS A 408 -7.25 16.02 3.20
CA CYS A 408 -6.00 16.20 3.94
C CYS A 408 -6.12 17.25 5.05
N MET A 409 -6.91 18.31 4.84
CA MET A 409 -7.05 19.42 5.78
C MET A 409 -7.90 19.02 7.00
N ASN A 410 -8.89 18.14 6.84
CA ASN A 410 -9.64 17.59 7.97
C ASN A 410 -8.73 16.92 9.00
N CYS A 411 -7.63 16.30 8.56
CA CYS A 411 -6.71 15.57 9.42
C CYS A 411 -5.45 16.36 9.77
N HIS A 412 -4.86 17.11 8.84
CA HIS A 412 -3.56 17.75 9.03
C HIS A 412 -3.62 19.27 9.22
N GLY A 413 -4.78 19.90 8.98
CA GLY A 413 -4.89 21.35 8.83
C GLY A 413 -4.35 21.84 7.47
N ASN A 414 -4.31 23.16 7.29
CA ASN A 414 -3.82 23.78 6.05
C ASN A 414 -2.28 23.89 6.03
N MET A 415 -1.72 24.43 4.93
CA MET A 415 -0.28 24.64 4.77
C MET A 415 0.38 25.46 5.90
N SER A 416 -0.35 26.39 6.52
CA SER A 416 0.17 27.14 7.67
C SER A 416 0.38 26.23 8.87
N ALA A 417 -0.54 25.29 9.13
CA ALA A 417 -0.45 24.34 10.24
C ALA A 417 0.68 23.32 10.05
N VAL A 418 0.82 22.73 8.86
CA VAL A 418 1.93 21.79 8.56
C VAL A 418 3.29 22.49 8.48
N GLY A 419 3.31 23.79 8.16
CA GLY A 419 4.50 24.63 8.07
C GLY A 419 4.90 25.34 9.37
N ARG A 420 4.26 25.03 10.51
CA ARG A 420 4.57 25.68 11.80
C ARG A 420 5.97 25.33 12.31
N ALA A 421 6.52 26.22 13.14
CA ALA A 421 7.84 26.04 13.73
C ALA A 421 7.88 24.97 14.83
N ASP A 422 6.77 24.80 15.54
CA ASP A 422 6.61 23.91 16.69
C ASP A 422 6.01 22.55 16.31
N ARG A 423 5.62 22.35 15.05
CA ARG A 423 5.17 21.04 14.55
C ARG A 423 6.35 20.25 13.98
N ARG A 424 6.62 19.08 14.54
CA ARG A 424 7.69 18.17 14.12
C ARG A 424 7.17 17.25 13.01
N PRO A 425 7.65 17.36 11.76
CA PRO A 425 7.22 16.49 10.67
C PRO A 425 7.51 15.03 10.98
N TRP A 426 6.63 14.13 10.53
CA TRP A 426 6.72 12.67 10.73
C TRP A 426 6.60 12.18 12.19
N ILE A 427 6.47 13.08 13.16
CA ILE A 427 6.23 12.79 14.59
C ILE A 427 4.85 13.33 14.99
N ASP A 428 4.60 14.63 14.76
CA ASP A 428 3.36 15.28 15.14
C ASP A 428 2.33 15.15 13.99
N LEU A 429 1.77 13.95 13.90
CA LEU A 429 0.75 13.56 12.91
C LEU A 429 -0.59 13.28 13.60
N PRO A 430 -1.71 13.39 12.85
CA PRO A 430 -3.02 13.04 13.38
C PRO A 430 -3.04 11.60 13.87
N ARG A 431 -3.77 11.39 14.96
CA ARG A 431 -3.95 10.10 15.61
C ARG A 431 -5.41 9.67 15.49
N CYS A 432 -5.66 8.35 15.53
CA CYS A 432 -6.99 7.77 15.50
C CYS A 432 -7.89 8.41 16.57
N GLU A 433 -7.36 8.59 17.78
CA GLU A 433 -8.09 9.18 18.91
C GLU A 433 -8.54 10.63 18.70
N SER A 434 -7.95 11.34 17.73
CA SER A 434 -8.34 12.71 17.43
C SER A 434 -9.68 12.82 16.70
N CYS A 435 -10.14 11.72 16.08
CA CYS A 435 -11.47 11.61 15.49
C CYS A 435 -12.30 10.53 16.18
N HIS A 436 -11.71 9.37 16.47
CA HIS A 436 -12.35 8.24 17.15
C HIS A 436 -12.20 8.41 18.66
N THR A 437 -12.99 9.31 19.23
CA THR A 437 -12.70 9.87 20.56
C THR A 437 -13.24 9.04 21.73
N GLY A 438 -13.84 7.88 21.43
CA GLY A 438 -14.35 6.96 22.44
C GLY A 438 -15.55 6.20 21.94
N ASP A 439 -16.49 5.95 22.83
CA ASP A 439 -17.67 5.12 22.63
C ASP A 439 -18.95 5.88 23.05
N ALA A 440 -20.10 5.21 23.02
CA ALA A 440 -21.38 5.87 23.30
C ALA A 440 -21.53 6.34 24.75
N LEU A 441 -20.72 5.83 25.68
CA LEU A 441 -20.77 6.22 27.09
C LEU A 441 -19.74 7.29 27.43
N SER A 442 -18.62 7.32 26.71
CA SER A 442 -17.54 8.29 26.95
C SER A 442 -16.85 8.64 25.65
N ASN A 443 -16.99 9.90 25.24
CA ASN A 443 -16.34 10.47 24.05
C ASN A 443 -16.09 11.97 24.25
N PHE A 444 -15.35 12.59 23.33
CA PHE A 444 -15.03 14.01 23.34
C PHE A 444 -16.09 14.80 22.57
N GLY A 445 -16.73 15.77 23.23
CA GLY A 445 -17.63 16.73 22.58
C GLY A 445 -18.86 16.11 21.93
N ASP A 446 -19.41 15.03 22.51
CA ASP A 446 -20.54 14.26 21.99
C ASP A 446 -20.31 13.67 20.58
N GLN A 447 -19.04 13.39 20.25
CA GLN A 447 -18.63 12.83 18.96
C GLN A 447 -17.84 11.54 19.15
N ILE A 448 -18.51 10.39 19.02
CA ILE A 448 -17.85 9.08 18.95
C ILE A 448 -16.83 9.05 17.79
N ILE A 449 -17.24 9.59 16.63
CA ILE A 449 -16.38 9.80 15.45
C ILE A 449 -16.55 11.23 14.95
N GLY A 450 -15.55 12.08 15.17
CA GLY A 450 -15.47 13.45 14.66
C GLY A 450 -14.99 13.52 13.21
N ARG A 451 -15.31 14.62 12.51
CA ARG A 451 -14.89 14.86 11.11
C ARG A 451 -13.57 15.63 10.97
N THR A 452 -13.05 16.19 12.06
CA THR A 452 -11.76 16.88 12.10
C THR A 452 -10.96 16.41 13.30
N THR A 453 -9.64 16.42 13.17
CA THR A 453 -8.73 16.01 14.24
C THR A 453 -8.45 17.13 15.24
N TYR A 454 -9.00 18.32 15.03
CA TYR A 454 -8.80 19.54 15.81
C TYR A 454 -10.11 20.34 15.93
N THR A 455 -10.21 21.17 16.97
CA THR A 455 -11.35 22.08 17.22
C THR A 455 -11.01 23.56 17.04
N ASP A 456 -9.72 23.89 16.92
CA ASP A 456 -9.26 25.25 16.68
C ASP A 456 -9.23 25.58 15.17
N SER A 457 -8.46 26.60 14.78
CA SER A 457 -8.36 27.00 13.38
C SER A 457 -7.58 25.97 12.55
N PRO A 458 -7.97 25.70 11.28
CA PRO A 458 -7.16 24.90 10.34
C PRO A 458 -5.72 25.38 10.14
N SER A 459 -5.41 26.64 10.48
CA SER A 459 -4.05 27.21 10.44
C SER A 459 -3.19 26.85 11.67
N VAL A 460 -3.81 26.32 12.71
CA VAL A 460 -3.15 25.84 13.94
C VAL A 460 -3.22 24.32 13.97
N ALA A 461 -4.44 23.77 13.91
CA ALA A 461 -4.74 22.34 13.91
C ALA A 461 -4.15 21.59 15.11
N THR A 462 -4.49 22.03 16.32
CA THR A 462 -4.09 21.32 17.55
C THR A 462 -4.89 20.03 17.69
N PHE A 463 -4.20 18.88 17.66
CA PHE A 463 -4.86 17.59 17.69
C PHE A 463 -5.64 17.35 18.99
N ILE A 464 -6.86 16.84 18.84
CA ILE A 464 -7.69 16.36 19.95
C ILE A 464 -6.99 15.13 20.55
N ILE A 465 -6.88 15.12 21.88
CA ILE A 465 -6.41 13.98 22.66
C ILE A 465 -7.59 13.49 23.48
N ALA A 466 -8.21 12.39 23.07
CA ALA A 466 -9.35 11.84 23.76
C ALA A 466 -8.99 11.30 25.15
N SER A 467 -9.91 11.38 26.11
CA SER A 467 -9.75 10.73 27.41
C SER A 467 -10.02 9.22 27.32
N ASN A 468 -11.02 8.82 26.52
CA ASN A 468 -11.30 7.42 26.23
C ASN A 468 -10.31 6.90 25.19
N LYS A 469 -9.54 5.87 25.54
CA LYS A 469 -8.46 5.31 24.73
C LYS A 469 -8.86 4.07 23.93
N ARG A 470 -10.16 3.73 23.84
CA ARG A 470 -10.65 2.52 23.15
C ARG A 470 -10.13 2.39 21.71
N PHE A 471 -10.07 3.49 20.97
CA PHE A 471 -9.60 3.55 19.59
C PHE A 471 -8.29 4.32 19.44
N ALA A 472 -7.59 4.57 20.55
CA ALA A 472 -6.33 5.28 20.54
C ALA A 472 -5.18 4.34 20.20
N GLU A 473 -4.19 4.87 19.50
CA GLU A 473 -2.88 4.26 19.39
C GLU A 473 -2.19 4.22 20.76
N GLN A 474 -1.08 3.47 20.84
CA GLN A 474 -0.19 3.53 21.99
C GLN A 474 0.30 4.97 22.19
N THR A 475 0.45 5.41 23.45
CA THR A 475 0.93 6.76 23.79
C THR A 475 2.24 7.07 23.05
N ASP A 476 2.34 8.29 22.51
CA ASP A 476 3.50 8.78 21.75
C ASP A 476 3.91 7.91 20.55
N THR A 477 3.01 7.05 20.08
CA THR A 477 3.24 6.13 18.96
C THR A 477 2.24 6.43 17.85
N LEU A 478 2.74 6.53 16.62
CA LEU A 478 1.89 6.70 15.45
C LEU A 478 1.20 5.40 15.09
N TYR A 479 0.05 5.49 14.43
CA TYR A 479 -0.69 4.35 13.89
C TYR A 479 0.21 3.32 13.19
N ARG A 480 1.10 3.78 12.30
CA ARG A 480 2.01 2.90 11.53
C ARG A 480 3.06 2.11 12.33
N ASN A 481 3.17 2.42 13.62
CA ASN A 481 4.11 1.78 14.55
C ASN A 481 3.38 1.21 15.78
N SER A 482 2.05 1.30 15.80
CA SER A 482 1.25 0.91 16.94
C SER A 482 0.75 -0.51 16.81
N THR A 483 0.53 -1.11 17.97
CA THR A 483 -0.03 -2.45 18.10
C THR A 483 -1.23 -2.43 19.05
N GLY A 484 -2.14 -3.36 18.83
CA GLY A 484 -3.27 -3.65 19.68
C GLY A 484 -3.48 -5.16 19.78
N HIS A 485 -4.46 -5.59 20.58
CA HIS A 485 -4.90 -7.00 20.65
C HIS A 485 -3.74 -8.01 20.76
N ASN A 486 -2.90 -7.82 21.79
CA ASN A 486 -1.71 -8.65 22.08
C ASN A 486 -0.56 -8.53 21.06
N GLY A 487 -0.32 -7.33 20.53
CA GLY A 487 0.87 -7.04 19.72
C GLY A 487 0.65 -7.10 18.21
N VAL A 488 -0.61 -7.25 17.76
CA VAL A 488 -0.97 -7.17 16.35
C VAL A 488 -0.87 -5.71 15.90
N ALA A 489 -0.10 -5.46 14.84
CA ALA A 489 0.03 -4.13 14.24
C ALA A 489 -1.34 -3.60 13.81
N CYS A 490 -1.58 -2.30 14.00
CA CYS A 490 -2.84 -1.70 13.63
C CYS A 490 -3.16 -1.91 12.14
N GLU A 491 -2.15 -1.83 11.26
CA GLU A 491 -2.31 -2.04 9.82
C GLU A 491 -2.69 -3.48 9.44
N SER A 492 -2.34 -4.48 10.25
CA SER A 492 -2.79 -5.86 10.03
C SER A 492 -4.31 -5.96 10.03
N CYS A 493 -4.99 -5.13 10.84
CA CYS A 493 -6.45 -5.11 10.93
C CYS A 493 -7.09 -4.07 10.01
N HIS A 494 -6.47 -2.90 9.88
CA HIS A 494 -7.10 -1.73 9.28
C HIS A 494 -6.56 -1.36 7.88
N GLY A 495 -5.42 -1.89 7.47
CA GLY A 495 -4.71 -1.50 6.25
C GLY A 495 -3.71 -0.35 6.47
N SER A 496 -3.03 0.10 5.42
CA SER A 496 -2.03 1.17 5.53
C SER A 496 -2.65 2.54 5.81
N PRO A 497 -1.91 3.50 6.43
CA PRO A 497 -2.37 4.89 6.50
C PRO A 497 -2.80 5.40 5.12
N HIS A 498 -3.78 6.30 5.02
CA HIS A 498 -4.33 6.81 3.75
C HIS A 498 -5.01 5.77 2.83
N ALA A 499 -4.86 4.47 3.10
CA ALA A 499 -5.46 3.35 2.37
C ALA A 499 -6.22 2.38 3.32
N ILE A 500 -6.68 2.88 4.47
CA ILE A 500 -7.47 2.12 5.45
C ILE A 500 -8.71 1.54 4.78
N TRP A 501 -9.03 0.28 5.10
CA TRP A 501 -10.13 -0.45 4.49
C TRP A 501 -11.52 0.02 4.95
N PRO A 502 -12.54 -0.02 4.06
CA PRO A 502 -12.43 -0.30 2.63
C PRO A 502 -11.78 0.87 1.89
N SER A 503 -10.94 0.56 0.91
CA SER A 503 -10.40 1.54 -0.02
C SER A 503 -11.28 1.64 -1.28
N ARG A 504 -11.28 2.79 -1.96
CA ARG A 504 -11.81 2.89 -3.32
C ARG A 504 -10.97 2.10 -4.33
N GLU A 505 -9.70 1.83 -4.02
CA GLU A 505 -8.82 1.09 -4.92
C GLU A 505 -8.93 -0.41 -4.73
N THR A 506 -9.11 -1.10 -5.86
CA THR A 506 -9.42 -2.54 -5.87
C THR A 506 -8.25 -3.36 -5.34
N ASN A 507 -7.01 -3.00 -5.70
CA ASN A 507 -5.81 -3.71 -5.27
C ASN A 507 -5.60 -3.64 -3.75
N ASP A 508 -5.88 -2.50 -3.10
CA ASP A 508 -5.76 -2.39 -1.63
C ASP A 508 -6.72 -3.32 -0.91
N ASN A 509 -7.91 -3.57 -1.46
CA ASN A 509 -8.93 -4.41 -0.85
C ASN A 509 -8.62 -5.92 -0.94
N LEU A 510 -7.69 -6.34 -1.80
CA LEU A 510 -7.37 -7.77 -2.01
C LEU A 510 -6.90 -8.45 -0.73
N ALA A 511 -6.12 -7.76 0.11
CA ALA A 511 -5.64 -8.29 1.38
C ALA A 511 -6.82 -8.64 2.32
N ALA A 512 -7.70 -7.69 2.60
CA ALA A 512 -8.88 -7.90 3.43
C ALA A 512 -9.80 -9.00 2.87
N ILE A 513 -10.07 -8.99 1.56
CA ILE A 513 -10.88 -10.03 0.90
C ILE A 513 -10.24 -11.41 1.05
N THR A 514 -8.92 -11.51 0.91
CA THR A 514 -8.18 -12.78 1.06
C THR A 514 -8.27 -13.32 2.48
N ILE A 515 -8.19 -12.44 3.49
CA ILE A 515 -8.18 -12.83 4.91
C ILE A 515 -9.57 -13.25 5.41
N GLN A 516 -10.61 -12.50 5.05
CA GLN A 516 -11.94 -12.64 5.69
C GLN A 516 -13.12 -12.69 4.71
N GLY A 517 -12.88 -12.63 3.40
CA GLY A 517 -13.92 -12.71 2.37
C GLY A 517 -14.65 -11.39 2.06
N HIS A 518 -14.27 -10.28 2.71
CA HIS A 518 -14.83 -8.95 2.43
C HIS A 518 -13.81 -7.83 2.64
N ASN A 519 -14.09 -6.65 2.09
CA ASN A 519 -13.15 -5.53 2.02
C ASN A 519 -13.14 -4.56 3.21
N GLY A 520 -13.90 -4.83 4.29
CA GLY A 520 -13.82 -4.02 5.50
C GLY A 520 -12.53 -4.27 6.30
N THR A 521 -12.33 -3.51 7.38
CA THR A 521 -11.37 -3.82 8.46
C THR A 521 -11.52 -5.28 8.89
N ILE A 522 -10.41 -5.94 9.25
CA ILE A 522 -10.41 -7.32 9.74
C ILE A 522 -11.22 -7.40 11.03
N GLY A 523 -12.39 -8.03 10.93
CA GLY A 523 -13.33 -8.23 12.04
C GLY A 523 -13.76 -9.69 12.21
N GLU A 524 -13.55 -10.53 11.20
CA GLU A 524 -13.80 -11.97 11.32
C GLU A 524 -12.74 -12.61 12.22
N CYS A 525 -13.10 -12.92 13.48
CA CYS A 525 -12.17 -13.48 14.45
C CYS A 525 -11.52 -14.78 13.97
N THR A 526 -12.17 -15.51 13.06
CA THR A 526 -11.66 -16.73 12.43
C THR A 526 -10.38 -16.51 11.63
N ALA A 527 -10.07 -15.27 11.22
CA ALA A 527 -8.81 -14.89 10.58
C ALA A 527 -7.60 -15.31 11.41
N CYS A 528 -7.67 -15.10 12.74
CA CYS A 528 -6.61 -15.45 13.69
C CYS A 528 -7.01 -16.63 14.58
N HIS A 529 -8.24 -16.67 15.07
CA HIS A 529 -8.65 -17.66 16.08
C HIS A 529 -9.10 -19.01 15.52
N GLY A 530 -9.23 -19.13 14.19
CA GLY A 530 -9.83 -20.31 13.57
C GLY A 530 -11.26 -20.54 14.09
N THR A 531 -11.66 -21.79 14.29
CA THR A 531 -13.02 -22.16 14.74
C THR A 531 -13.16 -22.34 16.25
N GLY A 532 -12.11 -22.06 17.02
CA GLY A 532 -12.04 -22.43 18.45
C GLY A 532 -12.23 -21.29 19.45
N LEU A 533 -12.59 -20.09 19.01
CA LEU A 533 -12.79 -18.95 19.92
C LEU A 533 -14.10 -19.11 20.71
N SER A 534 -14.00 -19.17 22.04
CA SER A 534 -15.17 -19.09 22.92
C SER A 534 -15.82 -17.71 22.88
N LEU A 535 -17.11 -17.63 23.18
CA LEU A 535 -17.82 -16.34 23.28
C LEU A 535 -17.21 -15.48 24.40
N ASN A 536 -16.91 -14.22 24.09
CA ASN A 536 -16.35 -13.26 25.05
C ASN A 536 -16.49 -11.80 24.56
N LEU A 537 -16.09 -10.85 25.41
CA LEU A 537 -16.08 -9.40 25.14
C LEU A 537 -14.65 -8.83 24.98
N ASN A 538 -13.63 -9.69 24.87
CA ASN A 538 -12.21 -9.34 24.94
C ASN A 538 -11.56 -9.16 23.56
N GLY A 539 -12.36 -8.97 22.51
CA GLY A 539 -11.84 -8.67 21.18
C GLY A 539 -11.19 -7.28 21.11
N PRO A 540 -10.58 -6.95 19.95
CA PRO A 540 -10.05 -5.61 19.72
C PRO A 540 -11.13 -4.56 19.99
N HIS A 541 -10.75 -3.46 20.66
CA HIS A 541 -11.68 -2.38 21.02
C HIS A 541 -12.88 -2.81 21.89
N GLY A 542 -12.82 -3.96 22.56
CA GLY A 542 -13.92 -4.52 23.34
C GLY A 542 -15.05 -5.09 22.49
N ILE A 543 -14.75 -5.46 21.24
CA ILE A 543 -15.69 -6.09 20.33
C ILE A 543 -15.90 -7.55 20.73
N HIS A 544 -17.14 -8.02 20.66
CA HIS A 544 -17.51 -9.41 20.89
C HIS A 544 -17.40 -10.25 19.60
N ASN A 545 -17.65 -11.55 19.70
CA ASN A 545 -17.70 -12.41 18.53
C ASN A 545 -18.71 -11.89 17.49
N MET A 546 -18.23 -11.51 16.31
CA MET A 546 -19.07 -11.07 15.19
C MET A 546 -19.28 -12.23 14.21
N ASN A 547 -20.34 -12.16 13.40
CA ASN A 547 -20.66 -13.19 12.41
C ASN A 547 -20.71 -14.62 13.01
N ASN A 548 -21.29 -14.74 14.21
CA ASN A 548 -21.28 -15.96 14.97
C ASN A 548 -22.70 -16.29 15.46
N GLN A 549 -23.24 -17.43 15.03
CA GLN A 549 -24.58 -17.86 15.40
C GLN A 549 -24.72 -18.11 16.90
N ALA A 550 -23.71 -18.72 17.55
CA ALA A 550 -23.75 -18.93 19.00
C ALA A 550 -23.78 -17.61 19.79
N TRP A 551 -23.15 -16.54 19.28
CA TRP A 551 -23.32 -15.21 19.88
C TRP A 551 -24.79 -14.74 19.83
N VAL A 552 -25.46 -14.90 18.68
CA VAL A 552 -26.87 -14.54 18.55
C VAL A 552 -27.72 -15.32 19.55
N ASP A 553 -27.42 -16.61 19.74
CA ASP A 553 -28.19 -17.51 20.60
C ASP A 553 -27.91 -17.29 22.11
N GLU A 554 -26.68 -16.92 22.49
CA GLU A 554 -26.21 -16.99 23.89
C GLU A 554 -25.80 -15.64 24.50
N HIS A 555 -25.82 -14.52 23.76
CA HIS A 555 -25.32 -13.23 24.27
C HIS A 555 -26.11 -12.66 25.46
N LYS A 556 -27.30 -13.19 25.77
CA LYS A 556 -28.14 -12.76 26.89
C LYS A 556 -27.39 -12.80 28.23
N ASP A 557 -26.64 -13.86 28.50
CA ASP A 557 -25.91 -14.01 29.77
C ASP A 557 -24.83 -12.92 29.92
N PHE A 558 -24.20 -12.50 28.82
CA PHE A 558 -23.24 -11.40 28.81
C PHE A 558 -23.92 -10.05 29.08
N PHE A 559 -25.12 -9.84 28.52
CA PHE A 559 -25.92 -8.65 28.77
C PHE A 559 -26.35 -8.53 30.23
N GLU A 560 -26.82 -9.63 30.83
CA GLU A 560 -27.23 -9.67 32.26
C GLU A 560 -26.05 -9.41 33.20
N GLN A 561 -24.84 -9.81 32.81
CA GLN A 561 -23.63 -9.54 33.58
C GLN A 561 -23.10 -8.11 33.40
N SER A 562 -23.24 -7.52 32.22
CA SER A 562 -22.72 -6.18 31.94
C SER A 562 -23.46 -5.45 30.81
N GLN A 563 -24.53 -4.74 31.16
CA GLN A 563 -25.26 -3.89 30.23
C GLN A 563 -24.38 -2.77 29.64
N GLN A 564 -23.50 -2.18 30.45
CA GLN A 564 -22.62 -1.08 30.02
C GLN A 564 -21.66 -1.49 28.90
N ALA A 565 -21.21 -2.76 28.89
CA ALA A 565 -20.34 -3.25 27.82
C ALA A 565 -21.06 -3.24 26.46
N CYS A 566 -22.35 -3.60 26.43
CA CYS A 566 -23.18 -3.52 25.24
C CYS A 566 -23.48 -2.05 24.88
N GLN A 567 -23.86 -1.22 25.86
CA GLN A 567 -24.20 0.18 25.64
C GLN A 567 -23.04 0.99 25.05
N ALA A 568 -21.79 0.67 25.41
CA ALA A 568 -20.61 1.34 24.86
C ALA A 568 -20.62 1.33 23.32
N CYS A 569 -20.94 0.20 22.69
CA CYS A 569 -20.94 0.08 21.23
C CYS A 569 -22.33 0.25 20.62
N HIS A 570 -23.37 -0.29 21.25
CA HIS A 570 -24.74 -0.32 20.72
C HIS A 570 -25.62 0.84 21.20
N GLY A 571 -25.04 1.80 21.93
CA GLY A 571 -25.75 3.00 22.39
C GLY A 571 -26.43 2.79 23.75
N ILE A 572 -26.65 3.89 24.47
CA ILE A 572 -27.26 3.88 25.82
C ILE A 572 -28.62 3.18 25.81
N THR A 573 -29.40 3.39 24.75
CA THR A 573 -30.74 2.83 24.54
C THR A 573 -30.74 1.55 23.68
N GLY A 574 -29.58 1.05 23.23
CA GLY A 574 -29.50 -0.16 22.39
C GLY A 574 -29.94 0.03 20.93
N ASP A 575 -30.08 1.27 20.47
CA ASP A 575 -30.52 1.63 19.11
C ASP A 575 -29.42 1.48 18.04
N GLY A 576 -28.22 1.05 18.44
CA GLY A 576 -27.04 0.98 17.59
C GLY A 576 -26.32 2.33 17.49
N THR A 577 -25.06 2.28 17.08
CA THR A 577 -24.27 3.47 16.77
C THR A 577 -23.40 3.25 15.53
N MET A 578 -22.70 4.30 15.10
CA MET A 578 -21.75 4.22 13.97
C MET A 578 -20.58 3.24 14.20
N ILE A 579 -20.29 2.85 15.44
CA ILE A 579 -19.23 1.87 15.76
C ILE A 579 -19.76 0.43 15.91
N SER A 580 -21.07 0.22 15.86
CA SER A 580 -21.71 -1.11 15.84
C SER A 580 -22.31 -1.40 14.46
N LYS A 581 -21.50 -1.43 13.40
CA LYS A 581 -21.97 -1.65 12.01
C LYS A 581 -21.58 -3.01 11.46
N ALA A 582 -22.49 -3.64 10.71
CA ALA A 582 -22.18 -4.85 9.94
C ALA A 582 -21.15 -4.55 8.84
N ALA A 583 -19.98 -5.19 8.88
CA ALA A 583 -18.93 -5.00 7.87
C ALA A 583 -19.22 -5.70 6.52
N ALA A 584 -20.13 -6.68 6.52
CA ALA A 584 -20.62 -7.40 5.36
C ALA A 584 -22.07 -7.84 5.60
N ASP A 585 -22.74 -8.30 4.54
CA ASP A 585 -24.07 -8.91 4.67
C ASP A 585 -24.00 -10.14 5.57
N ARG A 586 -24.97 -10.27 6.49
CA ARG A 586 -25.08 -11.38 7.44
C ARG A 586 -26.46 -11.99 7.39
N THR A 587 -26.50 -13.29 7.66
CA THR A 587 -27.74 -14.04 7.82
C THR A 587 -27.63 -14.85 9.09
N PHE A 588 -28.62 -14.72 9.96
CA PHE A 588 -28.72 -15.45 11.22
C PHE A 588 -30.07 -16.13 11.33
N SER A 589 -30.09 -17.26 12.02
CA SER A 589 -31.31 -17.88 12.50
C SER A 589 -31.62 -17.35 13.89
N VAL A 590 -32.86 -16.93 14.12
CA VAL A 590 -33.29 -16.39 15.41
C VAL A 590 -34.52 -17.18 15.86
N GLU A 591 -34.50 -17.64 17.11
CA GLU A 591 -35.63 -18.33 17.72
C GLU A 591 -36.90 -17.46 17.63
N ASP A 592 -38.03 -18.06 17.30
CA ASP A 592 -39.35 -17.42 17.14
C ASP A 592 -39.50 -16.32 16.06
N VAL A 593 -38.40 -15.83 15.48
CA VAL A 593 -38.40 -14.83 14.39
C VAL A 593 -38.07 -15.46 13.03
N GLY A 594 -37.27 -16.52 13.00
CA GLY A 594 -36.81 -17.17 11.78
C GLY A 594 -35.52 -16.56 11.24
N THR A 595 -35.39 -16.43 9.93
CA THR A 595 -34.16 -15.92 9.30
C THR A 595 -34.13 -14.38 9.31
N VAL A 596 -33.12 -13.81 9.95
CA VAL A 596 -32.84 -12.37 9.93
C VAL A 596 -31.67 -12.10 8.97
N ASN A 597 -31.89 -11.18 8.04
CA ASN A 597 -30.85 -10.73 7.10
C ASN A 597 -30.45 -9.30 7.44
N ILE A 598 -29.15 -9.08 7.62
CA ILE A 598 -28.57 -7.79 7.97
C ILE A 598 -27.67 -7.38 6.82
N SER A 599 -28.01 -6.29 6.13
CA SER A 599 -27.16 -5.75 5.07
C SER A 599 -25.91 -5.09 5.64
N LYS A 600 -24.83 -5.08 4.85
CA LYS A 600 -23.62 -4.31 5.12
C LYS A 600 -23.94 -2.85 5.43
N GLY A 601 -23.27 -2.30 6.43
CA GLY A 601 -23.40 -0.90 6.86
C GLY A 601 -24.54 -0.64 7.85
N THR A 602 -25.42 -1.61 8.07
CA THR A 602 -26.50 -1.51 9.06
C THR A 602 -25.93 -1.40 10.47
N GLU A 603 -26.40 -0.39 11.22
CA GLU A 603 -26.11 -0.24 12.65
C GLU A 603 -26.89 -1.30 13.43
N ILE A 604 -26.18 -2.15 14.18
CA ILE A 604 -26.72 -3.27 14.93
C ILE A 604 -27.41 -2.76 16.19
N HIS A 605 -28.72 -2.91 16.25
CA HIS A 605 -29.56 -2.59 17.39
C HIS A 605 -30.29 -3.84 17.92
N CYS A 606 -30.71 -3.83 19.18
CA CYS A 606 -31.36 -4.99 19.82
C CYS A 606 -32.67 -5.39 19.11
N GLY A 607 -33.40 -4.40 18.57
CA GLY A 607 -34.70 -4.57 17.92
C GLY A 607 -34.76 -5.45 16.66
N PHE A 608 -33.63 -5.93 16.11
CA PHE A 608 -33.66 -6.76 14.90
C PHE A 608 -34.16 -8.18 15.14
N CYS A 609 -33.83 -8.73 16.30
CA CYS A 609 -34.01 -10.13 16.60
C CYS A 609 -35.00 -10.34 17.75
N HIS A 610 -35.10 -9.37 18.66
CA HIS A 610 -35.97 -9.43 19.83
C HIS A 610 -36.34 -8.02 20.30
N LYS A 611 -37.18 -7.93 21.34
CA LYS A 611 -37.52 -6.64 21.96
C LYS A 611 -36.25 -5.93 22.49
N ASN A 612 -36.19 -4.61 22.34
CA ASN A 612 -35.08 -3.82 22.87
C ASN A 612 -35.23 -3.57 24.38
N GLU A 613 -34.53 -4.35 25.20
CA GLU A 613 -34.56 -4.25 26.66
C GLU A 613 -33.79 -3.03 27.21
N LEU A 614 -32.92 -2.39 26.40
CA LEU A 614 -32.20 -1.17 26.80
C LEU A 614 -33.05 0.11 26.65
N ALA A 615 -34.06 0.09 25.79
CA ALA A 615 -34.92 1.26 25.55
C ALA A 615 -35.89 1.56 26.71
N GLU A 616 -36.16 0.59 27.59
CA GLU A 616 -37.15 0.74 28.67
C GLU A 616 -36.55 1.11 30.05
N GLY A 617 -35.23 1.32 30.15
CA GLY A 617 -34.51 1.59 31.41
C GLY A 617 -34.59 3.01 31.98
N GLY A 618 -35.72 3.70 31.83
CA GLY A 618 -36.04 4.91 32.59
C GLY A 618 -36.74 4.59 33.91
N GLY A 619 -36.10 3.81 34.80
CA GLY A 619 -36.63 3.57 36.15
C GLY A 619 -36.18 2.26 36.76
N ASP A 620 -35.20 2.35 37.66
CA ASP A 620 -35.29 1.80 39.02
C ASP A 620 -34.66 2.82 39.99
#